data_AF-A0A1V5X1E4-F1
#
_entry.id   AF-A0A1V5X1E4-F1
#
_cell.length_a   1.000
_cell.length_b   1.000
_cell.length_c   1.000
_cell.angle_alpha   90.00
_cell.angle_beta   90.00
_cell.angle_gamma   90.00
#
_symmetry.space_group_name_H-M   'P 1'
#
loop_
_entity.id
_entity.type
_entity.pdbx_description
1 polymer ?
#
loop_
_entity_poly.entity_id
_entity_poly.type
_entity_poly.pdbx_seq_one_letter_code
_entity_poly.pdbx_strand_id
1 'polypeptide(L)'
;MSWFTKFEEGSRTILLVAQSSASMRRRFALGAVGLLVLAGAGGYFLHKHSTQQAQAQVGSSWASLDQCLLGAPLAEGEKPSMRFRAVQLSALSQSVVEAGGEKAQWPVRCATHAHALRDGLVAISGTPVEKSLAYWVDKLAAALSATGASSADLSEIVDATWEQAGREGMARDKGQVTGPEAPLPTKALTIDDLKSHKPIVSKAPALDTLQTDVHPSAVLNLFAEDANKEHSLFCSMSPEKKVIHCEPLAAGIPASQLGMRLLGTSDDDVAPLLFAGSRGSEGVYRIVGGDKITASTALGGYVTKDVASVLTWDEGSKRILLHRKTGADEPKSVPVRLDEKLKISQPVRDVHVFWDHILVRGANRFDETWLAAACIKPGATGIEAPVDVGMLPESGANRPPTETDLPMVGCRTDKTKVVRVRGDSHDFLSFFVADKWTKPVKTSRTGGDLSCRRVEAYLTRFDSPAGAGMLESSIVVEKCSPAACQTSELTIEEMFKGTLGLAPASAPLIAQIEGKILVVWTAAERGGLRLRLAPIDALAKTPDTVLFDDLVQEGKVQKTSSIAEVRLLARASFAVLLIRTSQGLHALHIDAEGRMQLLKVES
;
A
#
# COMPACT_ATOMS: atom_id res chain seq x y z
N MET A 1 18.25 61.95 -36.83
CA MET A 1 19.58 62.40 -37.32
C MET A 1 19.84 63.87 -36.95
N SER A 2 20.03 64.20 -35.66
CA SER A 2 20.28 65.61 -35.25
C SER A 2 21.12 65.74 -33.97
N TRP A 3 21.85 64.69 -33.58
CA TRP A 3 22.67 64.69 -32.35
C TRP A 3 24.17 64.52 -32.58
N PHE A 4 24.59 64.22 -33.82
CA PHE A 4 26.01 63.99 -34.14
C PHE A 4 26.78 65.25 -34.60
N THR A 5 26.10 66.38 -34.86
CA THR A 5 26.77 67.60 -35.37
C THR A 5 27.25 68.59 -34.30
N LYS A 6 26.93 68.39 -33.02
CA LYS A 6 27.34 69.30 -31.94
C LYS A 6 28.67 68.96 -31.26
N PHE A 7 29.30 67.83 -31.62
CA PHE A 7 30.57 67.42 -31.03
C PHE A 7 31.80 67.92 -31.80
N GLU A 8 31.63 68.45 -33.02
CA GLU A 8 32.74 68.92 -33.86
C GLU A 8 33.17 70.39 -33.60
N GLU A 9 32.31 71.24 -33.02
CA GLU A 9 32.68 72.63 -32.71
C GLU A 9 33.36 72.82 -31.34
N GLY A 10 33.23 71.85 -30.42
CA GLY A 10 33.85 71.92 -29.09
C GLY A 10 35.33 71.51 -29.03
N SER A 11 35.83 70.80 -30.04
CA SER A 11 37.18 70.22 -30.05
C SER A 11 38.26 71.18 -30.59
N ARG A 12 37.89 72.24 -31.31
CA ARG A 12 38.84 73.24 -31.82
C ARG A 12 39.27 74.29 -30.79
N THR A 13 38.48 74.54 -29.75
CA THR A 13 38.80 75.57 -28.73
C THR A 13 39.75 75.06 -27.64
N ILE A 14 39.85 73.74 -27.44
CA ILE A 14 40.71 73.14 -26.40
C ILE A 14 42.18 73.07 -26.85
N LEU A 15 42.47 73.05 -28.15
CA LEU A 15 43.84 72.93 -28.67
C LEU A 15 44.63 74.25 -28.69
N LEU A 16 43.99 75.43 -28.55
CA LEU A 16 44.68 76.73 -28.60
C LEU A 16 45.13 77.28 -27.24
N VAL A 17 44.68 76.70 -26.11
CA VAL A 17 45.07 77.17 -24.76
C VAL A 17 46.34 76.47 -24.22
N ALA A 18 46.85 75.44 -24.91
CA ALA A 18 47.95 74.62 -24.41
C ALA A 18 49.37 75.19 -24.62
N GLN A 19 49.53 76.41 -25.14
CA GLN A 19 50.85 76.95 -25.53
C GLN A 19 51.39 78.14 -24.72
N SER A 20 50.74 78.56 -23.61
CA SER A 20 51.33 79.56 -22.71
C SER A 20 51.44 79.03 -21.27
N SER A 21 52.63 79.18 -20.69
CA SER A 21 53.00 78.88 -19.30
C SER A 21 53.15 77.40 -18.90
N ALA A 22 54.41 77.01 -18.64
CA ALA A 22 54.79 75.72 -18.04
C ALA A 22 54.18 75.47 -16.64
N SER A 23 53.68 76.51 -15.95
CA SER A 23 53.05 76.37 -14.62
C SER A 23 51.58 75.93 -14.71
N MET A 24 50.89 76.25 -15.81
CA MET A 24 49.48 75.88 -16.00
C MET A 24 49.33 74.42 -16.42
N ARG A 25 50.27 73.88 -17.21
CA ARG A 25 50.37 72.44 -17.53
C ARG A 25 50.51 71.58 -16.27
N ARG A 26 51.24 72.06 -15.25
CA ARG A 26 51.42 71.35 -13.97
C ARG A 26 50.11 71.29 -13.16
N ARG A 27 49.31 72.36 -13.17
CA ARG A 27 48.01 72.41 -12.46
C ARG A 27 46.92 71.62 -13.17
N PHE A 28 46.86 71.63 -14.50
CA PHE A 28 45.95 70.77 -15.26
C PHE A 28 46.33 69.29 -15.16
N ALA A 29 47.62 68.95 -15.18
CA ALA A 29 48.07 67.58 -14.96
C ALA A 29 47.71 67.08 -13.55
N LEU A 30 47.88 67.90 -12.51
CA LEU A 30 47.48 67.55 -11.14
C LEU A 30 45.95 67.44 -10.98
N GLY A 31 45.18 68.32 -11.62
CA GLY A 31 43.71 68.25 -11.61
C GLY A 31 43.15 67.04 -12.37
N ALA A 32 43.71 66.70 -13.53
CA ALA A 32 43.33 65.54 -14.31
C ALA A 32 43.68 64.22 -13.60
N VAL A 33 44.85 64.15 -12.94
CA VAL A 33 45.23 63.01 -12.11
C VAL A 33 44.31 62.88 -10.89
N GLY A 34 44.00 63.98 -10.20
CA GLY A 34 43.05 63.97 -9.08
C GLY A 34 41.65 63.51 -9.46
N LEU A 35 41.16 63.92 -10.64
CA LEU A 35 39.84 63.54 -11.15
C LEU A 35 39.81 62.07 -11.63
N LEU A 36 40.89 61.56 -12.22
CA LEU A 36 41.05 60.14 -12.55
C LEU A 36 41.14 59.26 -11.30
N VAL A 37 41.81 59.71 -10.24
CA VAL A 37 41.88 58.99 -8.95
C VAL A 37 40.52 58.98 -8.26
N LEU A 38 39.78 60.09 -8.25
CA LEU A 38 38.43 60.16 -7.69
C LEU A 38 37.43 59.32 -8.49
N ALA A 39 37.50 59.35 -9.82
CA ALA A 39 36.66 58.51 -10.67
C ALA A 39 37.00 57.01 -10.53
N GLY A 40 38.29 56.67 -10.44
CA GLY A 40 38.76 55.31 -10.22
C GLY A 40 38.39 54.77 -8.84
N ALA A 41 38.58 55.56 -7.78
CA ALA A 41 38.18 55.20 -6.42
C ALA A 41 36.66 55.09 -6.30
N GLY A 42 35.90 56.05 -6.84
CA GLY A 42 34.44 56.01 -6.86
C GLY A 42 33.89 54.79 -7.61
N GLY A 43 34.45 54.48 -8.78
CA GLY A 43 34.10 53.27 -9.54
C GLY A 43 34.40 51.98 -8.78
N TYR A 44 35.55 51.89 -8.10
CA TYR A 44 35.90 50.74 -7.27
C TYR A 44 34.95 50.56 -6.08
N PHE A 45 34.59 51.65 -5.38
CA PHE A 45 33.65 51.58 -4.26
C PHE A 45 32.25 51.18 -4.71
N LEU A 46 31.76 51.72 -5.83
CA LEU A 46 30.47 51.32 -6.41
C LEU A 46 30.48 49.86 -6.85
N HIS A 47 31.55 49.41 -7.49
CA HIS A 47 31.71 48.01 -7.88
C HIS A 47 31.75 47.08 -6.66
N LYS A 48 32.54 47.42 -5.63
CA LYS A 48 32.64 46.65 -4.39
C LYS A 48 31.32 46.61 -3.61
N HIS A 49 30.60 47.73 -3.55
CA HIS A 49 29.29 47.79 -2.91
C HIS A 49 28.26 46.95 -3.68
N SER A 50 28.27 47.04 -5.03
CA SER A 50 27.41 46.23 -5.89
C SER A 50 27.70 44.74 -5.75
N THR A 51 28.97 44.32 -5.68
CA THR A 51 29.33 42.91 -5.51
C THR A 51 28.97 42.41 -4.12
N GLN A 52 29.14 43.22 -3.07
CA GLN A 52 28.69 42.87 -1.71
C GLN A 52 27.17 42.71 -1.62
N GLN A 53 26.40 43.61 -2.24
CA GLN A 53 24.94 43.48 -2.29
C GLN A 53 24.51 42.24 -3.09
N ALA A 54 25.15 41.98 -4.23
CA ALA A 54 24.87 40.79 -5.02
C ALA A 54 25.21 39.49 -4.24
N GLN A 55 26.34 39.46 -3.52
CA GLN A 55 26.72 38.33 -2.67
C GLN A 55 25.72 38.10 -1.53
N ALA A 56 25.28 39.17 -0.85
CA ALA A 56 24.25 39.08 0.18
C ALA A 56 22.92 38.56 -0.38
N GLN A 57 22.53 39.02 -1.57
CA GLN A 57 21.32 38.57 -2.27
C GLN A 57 21.42 37.10 -2.67
N VAL A 58 22.58 36.64 -3.16
CA VAL A 58 22.85 35.24 -3.49
C VAL A 58 22.72 34.37 -2.24
N GLY A 59 23.36 34.75 -1.13
CA GLY A 59 23.24 34.02 0.14
C GLY A 59 21.80 33.93 0.66
N SER A 60 21.06 35.04 0.62
CA SER A 60 19.64 35.07 1.02
C SER A 60 18.75 34.22 0.11
N SER A 61 19.00 34.26 -1.21
CA SER A 61 18.22 33.49 -2.19
C SER A 61 18.52 32.00 -2.09
N TRP A 62 19.78 31.63 -1.85
CA TRP A 62 20.20 30.26 -1.55
C TRP A 62 19.50 29.72 -0.31
N ALA A 63 19.57 30.43 0.82
CA ALA A 63 18.92 30.02 2.06
C ALA A 63 17.40 29.85 1.90
N SER A 64 16.76 30.74 1.12
CA SER A 64 15.32 30.67 0.85
C SER A 64 14.96 29.48 -0.05
N LEU A 65 15.75 29.23 -1.09
CA LEU A 65 15.59 28.07 -1.98
C LEU A 65 15.75 26.76 -1.21
N ASP A 66 16.80 26.69 -0.41
CA ASP A 66 17.17 25.52 0.38
C ASP A 66 16.10 25.18 1.44
N GLN A 67 15.60 26.17 2.19
CA GLN A 67 14.47 25.97 3.10
C GLN A 67 13.20 25.53 2.35
N CYS A 68 12.90 26.16 1.22
CA CYS A 68 11.68 25.88 0.47
C CYS A 68 11.66 24.45 -0.08
N LEU A 69 12.80 23.95 -0.57
CA LEU A 69 12.90 22.64 -1.20
C LEU A 69 13.16 21.51 -0.19
N LEU A 70 14.05 21.72 0.77
CA LEU A 70 14.54 20.64 1.66
C LEU A 70 14.09 20.80 3.11
N GLY A 71 13.61 21.99 3.51
CA GLY A 71 13.21 22.28 4.89
C GLY A 71 14.40 22.32 5.83
N ALA A 72 14.38 21.52 6.90
CA ALA A 72 15.45 21.43 7.88
C ALA A 72 16.82 21.04 7.26
N PRO A 73 17.95 21.33 7.96
CA PRO A 73 19.28 20.89 7.54
C PRO A 73 19.36 19.38 7.27
N LEU A 74 20.19 18.99 6.29
CA LEU A 74 20.40 17.58 5.95
C LEU A 74 21.10 16.87 7.11
N ALA A 75 20.72 15.61 7.35
CA ALA A 75 21.48 14.74 8.24
C ALA A 75 22.87 14.46 7.64
N GLU A 76 23.82 14.05 8.48
CA GLU A 76 25.16 13.67 8.02
C GLU A 76 25.07 12.52 6.99
N GLY A 77 25.68 12.73 5.82
CA GLY A 77 25.67 11.76 4.71
C GLY A 77 24.36 11.67 3.92
N GLU A 78 23.32 12.42 4.28
CA GLU A 78 22.07 12.46 3.53
C GLU A 78 22.24 13.24 2.22
N LYS A 79 21.78 12.66 1.10
CA LYS A 79 21.79 13.35 -0.19
C LYS A 79 20.62 14.33 -0.32
N PRO A 80 20.83 15.51 -0.93
CA PRO A 80 19.77 16.47 -1.25
C PRO A 80 18.59 15.84 -2.01
N SER A 81 18.85 15.00 -3.02
CA SER A 81 17.82 14.31 -3.80
C SER A 81 16.95 13.38 -2.97
N MET A 82 17.52 12.70 -1.98
CA MET A 82 16.79 11.80 -1.07
C MET A 82 15.86 12.59 -0.15
N ARG A 83 16.33 13.72 0.40
CA ARG A 83 15.47 14.64 1.17
C ARG A 83 14.36 15.22 0.30
N PHE A 84 14.70 15.70 -0.90
CA PHE A 84 13.73 16.22 -1.86
C PHE A 84 12.64 15.18 -2.18
N ARG A 85 13.03 13.92 -2.41
CA ARG A 85 12.10 12.82 -2.66
C ARG A 85 11.16 12.56 -1.48
N ALA A 86 11.67 12.56 -0.25
CA ALA A 86 10.86 12.40 0.95
C ALA A 86 9.86 13.55 1.14
N VAL A 87 10.26 14.79 0.83
CA VAL A 87 9.37 15.96 0.80
C VAL A 87 8.34 15.82 -0.33
N GLN A 88 8.74 15.35 -1.51
CA GLN A 88 7.86 15.12 -2.66
C GLN A 88 6.71 14.18 -2.32
N LEU A 89 7.01 13.05 -1.70
CA LEU A 89 5.97 12.08 -1.29
C LEU A 89 4.95 12.70 -0.33
N SER A 90 5.39 13.56 0.59
CA SER A 90 4.52 14.27 1.53
C SER A 90 3.69 15.37 0.84
N ALA A 91 4.33 16.15 -0.04
CA ALA A 91 3.69 17.23 -0.78
C ALA A 91 2.56 16.73 -1.70
N LEU A 92 2.71 15.54 -2.27
CA LEU A 92 1.71 14.91 -3.11
C LEU A 92 0.39 14.63 -2.36
N SER A 93 0.42 14.44 -1.03
CA SER A 93 -0.77 14.25 -0.20
C SER A 93 -1.57 15.54 0.04
N GLN A 94 -0.98 16.71 -0.19
CA GLN A 94 -1.64 17.99 0.03
C GLN A 94 -2.54 18.31 -1.15
N SER A 95 -3.82 18.58 -0.90
CA SER A 95 -4.73 18.94 -1.98
C SER A 95 -4.38 20.31 -2.57
N VAL A 96 -4.67 20.51 -3.86
CA VAL A 96 -4.44 21.80 -4.54
C VAL A 96 -5.19 22.95 -3.84
N VAL A 97 -6.36 22.64 -3.26
CA VAL A 97 -7.17 23.62 -2.53
C VAL A 97 -6.50 24.02 -1.22
N GLU A 98 -6.03 23.05 -0.43
CA GLU A 98 -5.28 23.32 0.81
C GLU A 98 -3.98 24.08 0.54
N ALA A 99 -3.35 23.83 -0.61
CA ALA A 99 -2.15 24.54 -1.03
C ALA A 99 -2.41 26.00 -1.44
N GLY A 100 -3.65 26.44 -1.63
CA GLY A 100 -3.98 27.79 -2.10
C GLY A 100 -3.85 27.96 -3.63
N GLY A 101 -3.94 26.86 -4.38
CA GLY A 101 -3.80 26.82 -5.84
C GLY A 101 -2.46 26.27 -6.33
N GLU A 102 -2.38 25.98 -7.63
CA GLU A 102 -1.23 25.29 -8.25
C GLU A 102 0.11 26.01 -8.05
N LYS A 103 0.14 27.34 -8.17
CA LYS A 103 1.36 28.14 -7.98
C LYS A 103 1.86 28.18 -6.54
N ALA A 104 0.99 27.93 -5.57
CA ALA A 104 1.33 27.88 -4.15
C ALA A 104 1.74 26.45 -3.71
N GLN A 105 1.54 25.46 -4.57
CA GLN A 105 1.92 24.08 -4.32
C GLN A 105 3.44 23.91 -4.37
N TRP A 106 3.95 23.06 -3.48
CA TRP A 106 5.33 22.59 -3.57
C TRP A 106 5.44 21.56 -4.72
N PRO A 107 6.52 21.57 -5.53
CA PRO A 107 7.71 22.39 -5.41
C PRO A 107 7.65 23.68 -6.26
N VAL A 108 6.55 23.93 -6.97
CA VAL A 108 6.39 25.05 -7.91
C VAL A 108 6.67 26.40 -7.25
N ARG A 109 6.17 26.61 -6.02
CA ARG A 109 6.42 27.86 -5.28
C ARG A 109 7.91 28.16 -5.04
N CYS A 110 8.77 27.14 -5.05
CA CYS A 110 10.21 27.31 -4.83
C CYS A 110 10.95 27.83 -6.07
N ALA A 111 10.32 27.80 -7.25
CA ALA A 111 10.92 28.29 -8.49
C ALA A 111 11.32 29.77 -8.42
N THR A 112 10.53 30.61 -7.73
CA THR A 112 10.86 32.04 -7.56
C THR A 112 12.19 32.24 -6.85
N HIS A 113 12.50 31.42 -5.84
CA HIS A 113 13.78 31.48 -5.13
C HIS A 113 14.94 31.00 -5.99
N ALA A 114 14.70 29.97 -6.82
CA ALA A 114 15.69 29.48 -7.78
C ALA A 114 16.02 30.54 -8.86
N HIS A 115 15.01 31.21 -9.41
CA HIS A 115 15.22 32.32 -10.36
C HIS A 115 15.99 33.48 -9.73
N ALA A 116 15.60 33.91 -8.51
CA ALA A 116 16.31 34.98 -7.80
C ALA A 116 17.79 34.64 -7.53
N LEU A 117 18.07 33.40 -7.15
CA LEU A 117 19.42 32.91 -6.97
C LEU A 117 20.21 32.95 -8.28
N ARG A 118 19.62 32.43 -9.36
CA ARG A 118 20.23 32.44 -10.70
C ARG A 118 20.57 33.85 -11.16
N ASP A 119 19.66 34.81 -11.00
CA ASP A 119 19.90 36.20 -11.40
C ASP A 119 21.02 36.85 -10.58
N GLY A 120 21.07 36.58 -9.27
CA GLY A 120 22.17 37.02 -8.41
C GLY A 120 23.52 36.45 -8.82
N LEU A 121 23.58 35.16 -9.17
CA LEU A 121 24.81 34.51 -9.65
C LEU A 121 25.28 35.10 -10.97
N VAL A 122 24.36 35.27 -11.94
CA VAL A 122 24.67 35.88 -13.25
C VAL A 122 25.17 37.31 -13.09
N ALA A 123 24.65 38.08 -12.14
CA ALA A 123 25.13 39.43 -11.85
C ALA A 123 26.58 39.46 -11.33
N ILE A 124 27.04 38.41 -10.64
CA ILE A 124 28.40 38.31 -10.11
C ILE A 124 29.38 37.73 -11.13
N SER A 125 29.00 36.62 -11.78
CA SER A 125 29.90 35.84 -12.64
C SER A 125 29.75 36.10 -14.15
N GLY A 126 28.72 36.81 -14.58
CA GLY A 126 28.34 36.93 -15.99
C GLY A 126 27.54 35.73 -16.48
N THR A 127 27.62 35.42 -17.79
CA THR A 127 26.85 34.33 -18.41
C THR A 127 27.16 32.97 -17.78
N PRO A 128 26.15 32.11 -17.50
CA PRO A 128 26.38 30.79 -16.94
C PRO A 128 27.32 29.97 -17.81
N VAL A 129 28.43 29.52 -17.22
CA VAL A 129 29.33 28.53 -17.84
C VAL A 129 28.73 27.14 -17.61
N GLU A 130 28.91 26.22 -18.56
CA GLU A 130 28.46 24.84 -18.41
C GLU A 130 28.96 24.24 -17.07
N LYS A 131 28.06 23.59 -16.32
CA LYS A 131 28.31 22.99 -15.00
C LYS A 131 28.61 23.97 -13.84
N SER A 132 28.54 25.28 -14.05
CA SER A 132 28.53 26.26 -12.95
C SER A 132 27.29 26.12 -12.06
N LEU A 133 27.30 26.67 -10.84
CA LEU A 133 26.08 26.71 -10.03
C LEU A 133 24.95 27.44 -10.74
N ALA A 134 25.24 28.58 -11.40
CA ALA A 134 24.24 29.33 -12.16
C ALA A 134 23.56 28.47 -13.24
N TYR A 135 24.31 27.60 -13.91
CA TYR A 135 23.77 26.66 -14.90
C TYR A 135 22.81 25.63 -14.29
N TRP A 136 23.17 25.04 -13.15
CA TRP A 136 22.31 24.04 -12.49
C TRP A 136 21.08 24.67 -11.83
N VAL A 137 21.23 25.86 -11.24
CA VAL A 137 20.09 26.63 -10.69
C VAL A 137 19.13 27.06 -11.79
N ASP A 138 19.61 27.45 -12.98
CA ASP A 138 18.75 27.78 -14.13
C ASP A 138 17.92 26.57 -14.57
N LYS A 139 18.55 25.39 -14.70
CA LYS A 139 17.85 24.13 -14.97
C LYS A 139 16.84 23.78 -13.88
N LEU A 140 17.21 23.95 -12.61
CA LEU A 140 16.32 23.69 -11.48
C LEU A 140 15.11 24.62 -11.52
N ALA A 141 15.31 25.93 -11.71
CA ALA A 141 14.23 26.90 -11.79
C ALA A 141 13.24 26.59 -12.93
N ALA A 142 13.76 26.22 -14.10
CA ALA A 142 12.95 25.79 -15.23
C ALA A 142 12.15 24.51 -14.91
N ALA A 143 12.80 23.52 -14.29
CA ALA A 143 12.16 22.25 -13.92
C ALA A 143 11.09 22.42 -12.82
N LEU A 144 11.32 23.30 -11.85
CA LEU A 144 10.35 23.63 -10.79
C LEU A 144 9.14 24.38 -11.32
N SER A 145 9.32 25.20 -12.36
CA SER A 145 8.23 25.96 -13.00
C SER A 145 7.42 25.13 -14.00
N ALA A 146 7.88 23.92 -14.33
CA ALA A 146 7.22 23.07 -15.31
C ALA A 146 5.89 22.50 -14.79
N THR A 147 4.92 22.35 -15.68
CA THR A 147 3.67 21.63 -15.39
C THR A 147 4.01 20.20 -14.94
N GLY A 148 3.48 19.77 -13.80
CA GLY A 148 3.77 18.44 -13.23
C GLY A 148 5.09 18.33 -12.48
N ALA A 149 5.74 19.45 -12.12
CA ALA A 149 6.97 19.44 -11.31
C ALA A 149 6.84 18.64 -9.99
N SER A 150 5.64 18.58 -9.42
CA SER A 150 5.34 17.79 -8.21
C SER A 150 5.57 16.29 -8.39
N SER A 151 5.48 15.77 -9.61
CA SER A 151 5.74 14.37 -9.95
C SER A 151 6.96 14.18 -10.86
N ALA A 152 7.82 15.20 -11.03
CA ALA A 152 9.02 15.06 -11.85
C ALA A 152 10.16 14.39 -11.08
N ASP A 153 11.06 13.70 -11.80
CA ASP A 153 12.36 13.31 -11.24
C ASP A 153 13.35 14.46 -11.34
N LEU A 154 13.64 15.10 -10.21
CA LEU A 154 14.61 16.20 -10.15
C LEU A 154 15.91 15.78 -9.46
N SER A 155 16.11 14.48 -9.21
CA SER A 155 17.20 13.98 -8.35
C SER A 155 18.58 14.43 -8.83
N GLU A 156 18.87 14.27 -10.12
CA GLU A 156 20.15 14.67 -10.71
C GLU A 156 20.39 16.18 -10.62
N ILE A 157 19.36 16.98 -10.94
CA ILE A 157 19.44 18.44 -10.95
C ILE A 157 19.63 18.97 -9.52
N VAL A 158 18.91 18.39 -8.56
CA VAL A 158 19.00 18.75 -7.13
C VAL A 158 20.39 18.39 -6.59
N ASP A 159 20.88 17.16 -6.79
CA ASP A 159 22.21 16.78 -6.30
C ASP A 159 23.32 17.63 -6.93
N ALA A 160 23.27 17.88 -8.24
CA ALA A 160 24.26 18.71 -8.92
C ALA A 160 24.23 20.18 -8.44
N THR A 161 23.04 20.73 -8.18
CA THR A 161 22.89 22.10 -7.65
C THR A 161 23.53 22.24 -6.28
N TRP A 162 23.25 21.32 -5.35
CA TRP A 162 23.81 21.36 -4.00
C TRP A 162 25.30 21.02 -3.95
N GLU A 163 25.77 20.12 -4.82
CA GLU A 163 27.20 19.84 -4.95
C GLU A 163 27.97 21.08 -5.41
N GLN A 164 27.51 21.79 -6.45
CA GLN A 164 28.16 23.03 -6.88
C GLN A 164 28.06 24.14 -5.84
N ALA A 165 26.92 24.26 -5.14
CA ALA A 165 26.77 25.24 -4.07
C ALA A 165 27.77 25.00 -2.94
N GLY A 166 27.99 23.74 -2.56
CA GLY A 166 29.03 23.35 -1.60
C GLY A 166 30.44 23.71 -2.05
N ARG A 167 30.76 23.52 -3.35
CA ARG A 167 32.06 23.91 -3.93
C ARG A 167 32.28 25.42 -3.94
N GLU A 168 31.20 26.19 -4.07
CA GLU A 168 31.21 27.66 -4.01
C GLU A 168 31.15 28.20 -2.56
N GLY A 169 31.19 27.32 -1.55
CA GLY A 169 31.19 27.72 -0.14
C GLY A 169 29.83 28.20 0.37
N MET A 170 28.73 27.89 -0.34
CA MET A 170 27.38 28.18 0.12
C MET A 170 26.94 27.12 1.14
N ALA A 171 27.35 27.30 2.39
CA ALA A 171 26.85 26.49 3.48
C ALA A 171 25.35 26.72 3.69
N ARG A 172 24.63 25.72 4.24
CA ARG A 172 23.29 25.91 4.82
C ARG A 172 23.43 26.74 6.10
N ASP A 173 23.72 28.03 5.95
CA ASP A 173 23.81 28.93 7.09
C ASP A 173 22.42 29.27 7.62
N LYS A 174 22.33 29.54 8.92
CA LYS A 174 21.11 30.01 9.61
C LYS A 174 20.78 31.47 9.26
N GLY A 175 20.93 31.86 8.01
CA GLY A 175 20.51 33.17 7.52
C GLY A 175 19.03 33.40 7.84
N GLN A 176 18.61 34.66 7.84
CA GLN A 176 17.22 35.02 8.08
C GLN A 176 16.35 34.50 6.91
N VAL A 177 15.78 33.30 7.09
CA VAL A 177 14.93 32.66 6.09
C VAL A 177 13.60 33.40 6.02
N THR A 178 13.22 33.82 4.81
CA THR A 178 11.97 34.57 4.56
C THR A 178 10.96 33.80 3.70
N GLY A 179 11.28 32.55 3.33
CA GLY A 179 10.45 31.71 2.47
C GLY A 179 9.51 30.75 3.23
N PRO A 180 8.47 30.22 2.56
CA PRO A 180 7.63 29.16 3.11
C PRO A 180 8.42 27.87 3.29
N GLU A 181 8.18 27.17 4.39
CA GLU A 181 8.86 25.90 4.68
C GLU A 181 8.42 24.79 3.71
N ALA A 182 9.34 23.88 3.40
CA ALA A 182 9.02 22.64 2.72
C ALA A 182 8.00 21.81 3.53
N PRO A 183 7.13 21.03 2.88
CA PRO A 183 6.38 19.98 3.57
C PRO A 183 7.32 19.08 4.40
N LEU A 184 6.85 18.62 5.57
CA LEU A 184 7.64 17.72 6.39
C LEU A 184 7.93 16.44 5.59
N PRO A 185 9.22 16.03 5.48
CA PRO A 185 9.59 14.86 4.70
C PRO A 185 8.98 13.60 5.32
N THR A 186 8.43 12.74 4.47
CA THR A 186 7.87 11.47 4.92
C THR A 186 8.97 10.44 5.15
N LYS A 187 8.79 9.56 6.14
CA LYS A 187 9.67 8.40 6.36
C LYS A 187 9.00 7.14 5.80
N ALA A 188 9.16 6.93 4.50
CA ALA A 188 8.71 5.72 3.83
C ALA A 188 9.77 4.60 3.94
N LEU A 189 9.33 3.35 3.90
CA LEU A 189 10.23 2.22 3.71
C LEU A 189 10.75 2.19 2.27
N THR A 190 11.91 1.60 2.07
CA THR A 190 12.57 1.43 0.78
C THR A 190 13.01 -0.02 0.60
N ILE A 191 13.49 -0.39 -0.58
CA ILE A 191 14.04 -1.73 -0.80
C ILE A 191 15.25 -2.01 0.10
N ASP A 192 16.03 -0.97 0.47
CA ASP A 192 17.19 -1.13 1.34
C ASP A 192 16.78 -1.42 2.79
N ASP A 193 15.65 -0.88 3.25
CA ASP A 193 15.08 -1.23 4.55
C ASP A 193 14.70 -2.72 4.59
N LEU A 194 14.19 -3.25 3.47
CA LEU A 194 13.85 -4.67 3.35
C LEU A 194 15.07 -5.58 3.35
N LYS A 195 16.21 -5.16 2.78
CA LYS A 195 17.46 -5.95 2.77
C LYS A 195 17.95 -6.29 4.19
N SER A 196 17.68 -5.42 5.16
CA SER A 196 18.04 -5.67 6.57
C SER A 196 17.14 -6.70 7.27
N HIS A 197 16.06 -7.15 6.62
CA HIS A 197 15.09 -8.09 7.16
C HIS A 197 15.10 -9.40 6.36
N LYS A 198 15.03 -10.53 7.08
CA LYS A 198 14.91 -11.86 6.45
C LYS A 198 13.58 -11.92 5.67
N PRO A 199 13.57 -12.19 4.36
CA PRO A 199 12.32 -12.40 3.62
C PRO A 199 11.64 -13.70 4.08
N ILE A 200 10.32 -13.80 3.90
CA ILE A 200 9.56 -15.05 4.10
C ILE A 200 10.09 -16.11 3.13
N VAL A 201 10.23 -15.74 1.85
CA VAL A 201 10.80 -16.57 0.79
C VAL A 201 11.74 -15.71 -0.03
N SER A 202 13.00 -16.14 -0.18
CA SER A 202 14.00 -15.42 -1.00
C SER A 202 13.63 -15.43 -2.48
N LYS A 203 13.18 -16.57 -3.00
CA LYS A 203 12.62 -16.70 -4.35
C LYS A 203 11.09 -16.64 -4.29
N ALA A 204 10.57 -15.43 -4.25
CA ALA A 204 9.13 -15.21 -4.07
C ALA A 204 8.29 -15.77 -5.24
N PRO A 205 7.33 -16.68 -4.98
CA PRO A 205 6.33 -17.03 -5.98
C PRO A 205 5.45 -15.82 -6.30
N ALA A 206 4.65 -15.91 -7.37
CA ALA A 206 3.59 -14.93 -7.60
C ALA A 206 2.59 -14.97 -6.41
N LEU A 207 2.06 -13.81 -6.03
CA LEU A 207 1.24 -13.69 -4.83
C LEU A 207 -0.14 -14.34 -4.99
N ASP A 208 -0.58 -14.59 -6.21
CA ASP A 208 -1.82 -15.30 -6.53
C ASP A 208 -1.72 -16.82 -6.29
N THR A 209 -0.51 -17.40 -6.31
CA THR A 209 -0.30 -18.82 -5.99
C THR A 209 -0.23 -19.08 -4.49
N LEU A 210 -0.02 -18.04 -3.67
CA LEU A 210 -0.02 -18.14 -2.22
C LEU A 210 -1.42 -18.52 -1.71
N GLN A 211 -1.45 -19.48 -0.79
CA GLN A 211 -2.69 -20.00 -0.24
C GLN A 211 -2.91 -19.45 1.16
N THR A 212 -4.14 -19.07 1.46
CA THR A 212 -4.54 -18.56 2.77
C THR A 212 -5.81 -19.25 3.22
N ASP A 213 -6.11 -19.17 4.52
CA ASP A 213 -7.39 -19.68 5.03
C ASP A 213 -8.56 -19.10 4.24
N VAL A 214 -9.40 -19.97 3.67
CA VAL A 214 -10.67 -19.54 3.05
C VAL A 214 -11.71 -19.15 4.11
N HIS A 215 -11.48 -19.55 5.35
CA HIS A 215 -12.34 -19.29 6.50
C HIS A 215 -11.54 -18.56 7.58
N PRO A 216 -11.36 -17.23 7.45
CA PRO A 216 -10.45 -16.47 8.30
C PRO A 216 -10.83 -16.62 9.79
N SER A 217 -9.83 -16.97 10.60
CA SER A 217 -9.88 -17.00 12.07
C SER A 217 -9.14 -15.79 12.66
N ALA A 218 -8.73 -15.84 13.93
CA ALA A 218 -7.85 -14.81 14.50
C ALA A 218 -6.39 -14.96 14.03
N VAL A 219 -5.96 -16.18 13.67
CA VAL A 219 -4.60 -16.48 13.23
C VAL A 219 -4.51 -16.36 11.72
N LEU A 220 -3.43 -15.75 11.23
CA LEU A 220 -3.10 -15.75 9.81
C LEU A 220 -2.31 -17.00 9.47
N ASN A 221 -2.87 -17.86 8.61
CA ASN A 221 -2.12 -18.93 7.96
C ASN A 221 -1.85 -18.59 6.50
N LEU A 222 -0.63 -18.88 6.08
CA LEU A 222 -0.13 -18.68 4.72
C LEU A 222 0.61 -19.95 4.31
N PHE A 223 0.34 -20.45 3.12
CA PHE A 223 1.06 -21.56 2.52
C PHE A 223 1.63 -21.13 1.18
N ALA A 224 2.95 -21.24 1.03
CA ALA A 224 3.66 -20.99 -0.20
C ALA A 224 4.05 -22.33 -0.81
N GLU A 225 3.49 -22.65 -1.97
CA GLU A 225 3.81 -23.87 -2.70
C GLU A 225 5.00 -23.60 -3.64
N ASP A 226 6.04 -24.43 -3.52
CA ASP A 226 7.09 -24.54 -4.53
C ASP A 226 6.82 -25.75 -5.43
N ALA A 227 6.99 -25.59 -6.74
CA ALA A 227 6.69 -26.64 -7.71
C ALA A 227 7.50 -27.94 -7.47
N ASN A 228 8.70 -27.83 -6.89
CA ASN A 228 9.54 -28.98 -6.56
C ASN A 228 9.40 -29.41 -5.10
N LYS A 229 8.51 -28.78 -4.32
CA LYS A 229 8.30 -28.95 -2.88
C LYS A 229 9.49 -28.57 -1.98
N GLU A 230 10.71 -28.53 -2.50
CA GLU A 230 11.95 -28.25 -1.74
C GLU A 230 11.87 -26.95 -0.93
N HIS A 231 11.07 -25.99 -1.39
CA HIS A 231 10.88 -24.70 -0.76
C HIS A 231 9.43 -24.41 -0.37
N SER A 232 8.57 -25.43 -0.29
CA SER A 232 7.20 -25.26 0.20
C SER A 232 7.21 -24.95 1.69
N LEU A 233 6.53 -23.87 2.07
CA LEU A 233 6.56 -23.32 3.43
C LEU A 233 5.13 -23.14 3.95
N PHE A 234 4.92 -23.54 5.19
CA PHE A 234 3.75 -23.16 5.97
C PHE A 234 4.13 -22.08 6.96
N CYS A 235 3.40 -20.98 6.95
CA CYS A 235 3.60 -19.85 7.83
C CYS A 235 2.34 -19.57 8.66
N SER A 236 2.51 -19.27 9.94
CA SER A 236 1.44 -18.86 10.84
C SER A 236 1.82 -17.61 11.64
N MET A 237 0.83 -16.76 11.90
CA MET A 237 1.00 -15.56 12.72
C MET A 237 -0.21 -15.31 13.62
N SER A 238 0.05 -15.31 14.93
CA SER A 238 -0.95 -14.99 15.95
C SER A 238 -1.19 -13.47 16.05
N PRO A 239 -2.39 -13.01 16.44
CA PRO A 239 -2.73 -11.59 16.50
C PRO A 239 -1.88 -10.78 17.49
N GLU A 240 -1.38 -11.40 18.56
CA GLU A 240 -0.58 -10.72 19.58
C GLU A 240 0.91 -10.62 19.21
N LYS A 241 1.36 -11.38 18.21
CA LYS A 241 2.77 -11.50 17.85
C LYS A 241 3.04 -10.76 16.55
N LYS A 242 4.08 -9.93 16.56
CA LYS A 242 4.63 -9.27 15.37
C LYS A 242 5.71 -10.12 14.69
N VAL A 243 5.49 -11.43 14.70
CA VAL A 243 6.42 -12.47 14.24
C VAL A 243 5.62 -13.49 13.46
N ILE A 244 6.06 -13.79 12.25
CA ILE A 244 5.51 -14.89 11.44
C ILE A 244 6.45 -16.09 11.58
N HIS A 245 5.89 -17.22 12.00
CA HIS A 245 6.61 -18.49 12.13
C HIS A 245 6.41 -19.30 10.86
N CYS A 246 7.49 -19.63 10.15
CA CYS A 246 7.47 -20.31 8.87
C CYS A 246 8.31 -21.59 8.92
N GLU A 247 7.68 -22.74 8.72
CA GLU A 247 8.32 -24.05 8.73
C GLU A 247 8.24 -24.72 7.35
N PRO A 248 9.24 -25.55 6.97
CA PRO A 248 9.16 -26.38 5.78
C PRO A 248 7.98 -27.34 5.85
N LEU A 249 7.35 -27.61 4.71
CA LEU A 249 6.27 -28.58 4.63
C LEU A 249 6.76 -29.98 5.08
N ALA A 250 5.96 -30.64 5.93
CA ALA A 250 6.31 -31.95 6.47
C ALA A 250 6.63 -32.98 5.36
N ALA A 251 7.67 -33.79 5.59
CA ALA A 251 8.16 -34.76 4.61
C ALA A 251 7.08 -35.76 4.14
N GLY A 252 6.15 -36.13 5.03
CA GLY A 252 5.05 -37.06 4.75
C GLY A 252 3.97 -36.55 3.79
N ILE A 253 3.97 -35.26 3.43
CA ILE A 253 2.98 -34.67 2.50
C ILE A 253 3.56 -34.70 1.08
N PRO A 254 3.04 -35.50 0.14
CA PRO A 254 3.56 -35.54 -1.23
C PRO A 254 3.34 -34.21 -1.96
N ALA A 255 4.15 -33.95 -2.99
CA ALA A 255 3.84 -32.87 -3.94
C ALA A 255 2.52 -33.18 -4.65
N SER A 256 1.71 -32.16 -4.92
CA SER A 256 0.43 -32.32 -5.61
C SER A 256 0.54 -31.94 -7.07
N GLN A 257 -0.16 -32.68 -7.94
CA GLN A 257 -0.20 -32.36 -9.37
C GLN A 257 -1.15 -31.20 -9.68
N LEU A 258 -2.20 -31.04 -8.87
CA LEU A 258 -3.20 -29.98 -9.01
C LEU A 258 -3.04 -28.86 -7.97
N GLY A 259 -1.95 -28.89 -7.20
CA GLY A 259 -1.64 -27.94 -6.14
C GLY A 259 -2.28 -28.28 -4.79
N MET A 260 -1.87 -27.55 -3.76
CA MET A 260 -2.34 -27.74 -2.39
C MET A 260 -3.07 -26.50 -1.87
N ARG A 261 -4.04 -26.67 -0.95
CA ARG A 261 -4.95 -25.59 -0.49
C ARG A 261 -5.28 -25.67 1.00
N LEU A 262 -5.57 -24.52 1.60
CA LEU A 262 -6.05 -24.38 2.98
C LEU A 262 -7.58 -24.24 3.03
N LEU A 263 -8.29 -25.35 2.78
CA LEU A 263 -9.77 -25.38 2.69
C LEU A 263 -10.46 -25.73 4.02
N GLY A 264 -9.69 -26.00 5.06
CA GLY A 264 -10.21 -26.42 6.37
C GLY A 264 -10.38 -25.27 7.34
N THR A 265 -11.00 -25.58 8.47
CA THR A 265 -11.04 -24.72 9.65
C THR A 265 -10.23 -25.32 10.78
N SER A 266 -9.78 -24.51 11.72
CA SER A 266 -9.07 -24.98 12.91
C SER A 266 -9.44 -24.17 14.16
N ASP A 267 -9.12 -24.74 15.32
CA ASP A 267 -9.02 -23.99 16.57
C ASP A 267 -7.88 -22.96 16.49
N ASP A 268 -7.93 -21.92 17.32
CA ASP A 268 -7.04 -20.75 17.18
C ASP A 268 -5.55 -21.08 17.34
N ASP A 269 -5.22 -22.15 18.05
CA ASP A 269 -3.84 -22.58 18.30
C ASP A 269 -3.47 -23.87 17.56
N VAL A 270 -4.22 -24.20 16.51
CA VAL A 270 -4.03 -25.41 15.71
C VAL A 270 -3.85 -25.05 14.24
N ALA A 271 -2.79 -25.58 13.64
CA ALA A 271 -2.54 -25.40 12.22
C ALA A 271 -3.66 -26.06 11.38
N PRO A 272 -4.10 -25.42 10.29
CA PRO A 272 -5.19 -25.92 9.46
C PRO A 272 -4.82 -27.22 8.72
N LEU A 273 -5.81 -27.87 8.14
CA LEU A 273 -5.60 -29.00 7.24
C LEU A 273 -5.15 -28.52 5.86
N LEU A 274 -4.25 -29.28 5.24
CA LEU A 274 -3.78 -29.08 3.87
C LEU A 274 -4.47 -30.08 2.94
N PHE A 275 -5.06 -29.58 1.88
CA PHE A 275 -5.83 -30.37 0.90
C PHE A 275 -5.03 -30.42 -0.41
N ALA A 276 -4.51 -31.59 -0.76
CA ALA A 276 -3.80 -31.83 -2.01
C ALA A 276 -4.77 -32.29 -3.11
N GLY A 277 -4.59 -31.79 -4.33
CA GLY A 277 -5.46 -32.11 -5.45
C GLY A 277 -6.71 -31.24 -5.48
N SER A 278 -7.70 -31.64 -6.29
CA SER A 278 -9.01 -30.99 -6.30
C SER A 278 -9.76 -31.34 -5.01
N ARG A 279 -9.77 -30.39 -4.06
CA ARG A 279 -10.42 -30.53 -2.74
C ARG A 279 -9.97 -31.77 -1.95
N GLY A 280 -8.69 -32.12 -1.98
CA GLY A 280 -8.19 -33.25 -1.18
C GLY A 280 -8.27 -34.62 -1.86
N SER A 281 -8.57 -34.67 -3.16
CA SER A 281 -8.62 -35.92 -3.94
C SER A 281 -7.31 -36.70 -3.91
N GLU A 282 -6.16 -36.03 -3.79
CA GLU A 282 -4.84 -36.67 -3.66
C GLU A 282 -4.47 -36.92 -2.18
N GLY A 283 -5.04 -36.12 -1.28
CA GLY A 283 -5.02 -36.36 0.15
C GLY A 283 -5.40 -35.13 0.97
N VAL A 284 -5.86 -35.37 2.20
CA VAL A 284 -6.03 -34.33 3.22
C VAL A 284 -5.10 -34.64 4.38
N TYR A 285 -4.30 -33.66 4.78
CA TYR A 285 -3.19 -33.84 5.72
C TYR A 285 -3.28 -32.86 6.89
N ARG A 286 -2.82 -33.27 8.08
CA ARG A 286 -2.36 -32.31 9.07
C ARG A 286 -1.08 -31.68 8.53
N ILE A 287 -1.09 -30.36 8.34
CA ILE A 287 0.05 -29.66 7.75
C ILE A 287 1.31 -29.80 8.62
N VAL A 288 1.12 -29.73 9.94
CA VAL A 288 2.12 -30.08 10.94
C VAL A 288 2.15 -31.61 11.09
N GLY A 289 3.34 -32.20 10.96
CA GLY A 289 3.57 -33.65 11.09
C GLY A 289 3.31 -34.47 9.82
N GLY A 290 2.43 -34.01 8.93
CA GLY A 290 2.19 -34.66 7.64
C GLY A 290 1.29 -35.90 7.68
N ASP A 291 0.53 -36.06 8.76
CA ASP A 291 -0.43 -37.15 8.90
C ASP A 291 -1.55 -37.08 7.86
N LYS A 292 -1.63 -38.10 7.00
CA LYS A 292 -2.75 -38.27 6.09
C LYS A 292 -4.01 -38.68 6.86
N ILE A 293 -5.13 -38.03 6.53
CA ILE A 293 -6.46 -38.28 7.09
C ILE A 293 -7.31 -39.10 6.13
N THR A 294 -7.35 -38.70 4.86
CA THR A 294 -8.12 -39.36 3.80
C THR A 294 -7.58 -38.94 2.42
N ALA A 295 -8.05 -39.57 1.34
CA ALA A 295 -7.87 -39.13 -0.04
C ALA A 295 -9.19 -39.36 -0.78
N SER A 296 -9.98 -38.30 -0.86
CA SER A 296 -11.33 -38.28 -1.44
C SER A 296 -11.76 -36.83 -1.60
N THR A 297 -12.83 -36.59 -2.36
CA THR A 297 -13.38 -35.25 -2.59
C THR A 297 -13.92 -34.67 -1.28
N ALA A 298 -13.17 -33.75 -0.67
CA ALA A 298 -13.54 -33.16 0.61
C ALA A 298 -14.58 -32.05 0.46
N LEU A 299 -15.59 -32.13 1.32
CA LEU A 299 -16.64 -31.12 1.53
C LEU A 299 -16.19 -30.07 2.56
N GLY A 300 -15.13 -30.35 3.29
CA GLY A 300 -14.50 -29.46 4.26
C GLY A 300 -13.78 -30.25 5.33
N GLY A 301 -13.12 -29.56 6.24
CA GLY A 301 -12.50 -30.20 7.39
C GLY A 301 -12.36 -29.26 8.58
N TYR A 302 -12.23 -29.87 9.74
CA TYR A 302 -12.01 -29.18 11.00
C TYR A 302 -10.93 -29.92 11.79
N VAL A 303 -9.98 -29.17 12.31
CA VAL A 303 -8.88 -29.71 13.10
C VAL A 303 -8.76 -29.01 14.46
N THR A 304 -8.67 -29.86 15.47
CA THR A 304 -8.35 -29.52 16.86
C THR A 304 -6.99 -30.12 17.20
N LYS A 305 -6.49 -29.87 18.41
CA LYS A 305 -5.25 -30.49 18.90
C LYS A 305 -5.30 -32.01 18.79
N ASP A 306 -6.42 -32.60 19.22
CA ASP A 306 -6.53 -34.05 19.37
C ASP A 306 -7.11 -34.72 18.13
N VAL A 307 -8.03 -34.05 17.43
CA VAL A 307 -8.85 -34.67 16.38
C VAL A 307 -8.82 -33.86 15.08
N ALA A 308 -8.59 -34.55 13.96
CA ALA A 308 -8.84 -34.04 12.63
C ALA A 308 -10.10 -34.72 12.08
N SER A 309 -11.05 -33.93 11.59
CA SER A 309 -12.31 -34.38 11.02
C SER A 309 -12.43 -33.87 9.58
N VAL A 310 -12.66 -34.75 8.62
CA VAL A 310 -12.81 -34.39 7.21
C VAL A 310 -14.10 -35.01 6.70
N LEU A 311 -14.98 -34.17 6.15
CA LEU A 311 -16.21 -34.62 5.52
C LEU A 311 -15.93 -34.81 4.03
N THR A 312 -16.30 -35.96 3.46
CA THR A 312 -16.02 -36.30 2.05
C THR A 312 -17.28 -36.77 1.34
N TRP A 313 -17.27 -36.62 0.02
CA TRP A 313 -18.25 -37.21 -0.88
C TRP A 313 -17.66 -38.46 -1.54
N ASP A 314 -18.23 -39.62 -1.25
CA ASP A 314 -17.90 -40.86 -1.94
C ASP A 314 -18.79 -41.02 -3.17
N GLU A 315 -18.22 -40.81 -4.36
CA GLU A 315 -18.93 -40.93 -5.63
C GLU A 315 -19.46 -42.35 -5.87
N GLY A 316 -18.73 -43.37 -5.41
CA GLY A 316 -19.09 -44.77 -5.64
C GLY A 316 -20.38 -45.16 -4.90
N SER A 317 -20.45 -44.90 -3.59
CA SER A 317 -21.65 -45.20 -2.81
C SER A 317 -22.69 -44.07 -2.81
N LYS A 318 -22.37 -42.90 -3.39
CA LYS A 318 -23.16 -41.67 -3.31
C LYS A 318 -23.52 -41.30 -1.87
N ARG A 319 -22.55 -41.42 -0.97
CA ARG A 319 -22.71 -41.12 0.46
C ARG A 319 -21.72 -40.07 0.91
N ILE A 320 -22.12 -39.35 1.94
CA ILE A 320 -21.24 -38.46 2.67
C ILE A 320 -20.61 -39.25 3.80
N LEU A 321 -19.29 -39.19 3.91
CA LEU A 321 -18.52 -39.88 4.95
C LEU A 321 -17.81 -38.85 5.83
N LEU A 322 -17.79 -39.11 7.14
CA LEU A 322 -16.98 -38.38 8.09
C LEU A 322 -15.75 -39.23 8.43
N HIS A 323 -14.58 -38.77 8.01
CA HIS A 323 -13.29 -39.34 8.40
C HIS A 323 -12.78 -38.62 9.65
N ARG A 324 -12.37 -39.37 10.68
CA ARG A 324 -11.79 -38.83 11.90
C ARG A 324 -10.47 -39.51 12.22
N LYS A 325 -9.44 -38.73 12.49
CA LYS A 325 -8.14 -39.20 13.00
C LYS A 325 -7.86 -38.58 14.36
N THR A 326 -7.57 -39.41 15.35
CA THR A 326 -7.22 -38.99 16.72
C THR A 326 -5.79 -39.41 17.02
N GLY A 327 -4.89 -38.46 17.26
CA GLY A 327 -3.46 -38.77 17.41
C GLY A 327 -2.90 -39.66 16.28
N ALA A 328 -2.19 -40.72 16.67
CA ALA A 328 -1.56 -41.68 15.77
C ALA A 328 -2.49 -42.81 15.30
N ASP A 329 -3.75 -42.84 15.73
CA ASP A 329 -4.69 -43.88 15.32
C ASP A 329 -5.00 -43.83 13.82
N GLU A 330 -5.35 -44.98 13.25
CA GLU A 330 -5.85 -45.04 11.87
C GLU A 330 -7.17 -44.24 11.73
N PRO A 331 -7.36 -43.51 10.60
CA PRO A 331 -8.58 -42.78 10.35
C PRO A 331 -9.82 -43.68 10.38
N LYS A 332 -10.81 -43.34 11.21
CA LYS A 332 -12.12 -44.00 11.24
C LYS A 332 -13.09 -43.27 10.33
N SER A 333 -13.84 -44.02 9.53
CA SER A 333 -14.82 -43.47 8.58
C SER A 333 -16.22 -43.89 8.97
N VAL A 334 -17.13 -42.92 9.09
CA VAL A 334 -18.53 -43.17 9.46
C VAL A 334 -19.46 -42.54 8.44
N PRO A 335 -20.46 -43.27 7.90
CA PRO A 335 -21.48 -42.67 7.04
C PRO A 335 -22.28 -41.61 7.78
N VAL A 336 -22.44 -40.46 7.15
CA VAL A 336 -23.22 -39.34 7.68
C VAL A 336 -24.61 -39.35 7.07
N ARG A 337 -25.63 -39.35 7.92
CA ARG A 337 -26.99 -39.05 7.50
C ARG A 337 -27.25 -37.57 7.79
N LEU A 338 -27.30 -36.79 6.73
CA LEU A 338 -27.79 -35.42 6.79
C LEU A 338 -29.33 -35.44 6.78
N ASP A 339 -29.96 -34.30 7.07
CA ASP A 339 -31.41 -34.19 7.28
C ASP A 339 -32.20 -34.87 6.15
N GLU A 340 -32.98 -35.91 6.48
CA GLU A 340 -33.81 -36.64 5.51
C GLU A 340 -34.89 -35.74 4.87
N LYS A 341 -35.15 -34.57 5.45
CA LYS A 341 -36.09 -33.57 4.93
C LYS A 341 -35.48 -32.67 3.87
N LEU A 342 -34.15 -32.67 3.69
CA LEU A 342 -33.46 -31.86 2.70
C LEU A 342 -32.89 -32.72 1.56
N LYS A 343 -33.32 -32.41 0.34
CA LYS A 343 -32.77 -32.97 -0.89
C LYS A 343 -31.51 -32.18 -1.27
N ILE A 344 -30.35 -32.82 -1.14
CA ILE A 344 -29.04 -32.27 -1.49
C ILE A 344 -28.70 -32.68 -2.94
N SER A 345 -28.72 -31.72 -3.87
CA SER A 345 -28.42 -32.00 -5.27
C SER A 345 -26.93 -32.07 -5.58
N GLN A 346 -26.12 -31.21 -4.96
CA GLN A 346 -24.70 -31.07 -5.27
C GLN A 346 -23.88 -31.01 -3.97
N PRO A 347 -23.55 -32.16 -3.35
CA PRO A 347 -22.87 -32.20 -2.05
C PRO A 347 -21.61 -31.32 -1.97
N VAL A 348 -20.80 -31.32 -3.04
CA VAL A 348 -19.56 -30.51 -3.15
C VAL A 348 -19.81 -29.00 -3.02
N ARG A 349 -20.99 -28.54 -3.43
CA ARG A 349 -21.41 -27.14 -3.38
C ARG A 349 -22.25 -26.83 -2.15
N ASP A 350 -23.06 -27.78 -1.74
CA ASP A 350 -24.19 -27.56 -0.84
C ASP A 350 -23.89 -28.02 0.60
N VAL A 351 -22.76 -28.68 0.85
CA VAL A 351 -22.37 -29.16 2.18
C VAL A 351 -20.96 -28.70 2.51
N HIS A 352 -20.78 -28.01 3.63
CA HIS A 352 -19.49 -27.49 4.06
C HIS A 352 -19.28 -27.66 5.58
N VAL A 353 -18.01 -27.80 5.99
CA VAL A 353 -17.61 -27.88 7.40
C VAL A 353 -17.05 -26.53 7.86
N PHE A 354 -17.64 -25.98 8.92
CA PHE A 354 -17.22 -24.74 9.57
C PHE A 354 -16.97 -25.01 11.05
N TRP A 355 -15.70 -25.21 11.41
CA TRP A 355 -15.27 -25.66 12.74
C TRP A 355 -16.00 -26.95 13.14
N ASP A 356 -16.58 -26.97 14.33
CA ASP A 356 -17.42 -28.03 14.88
C ASP A 356 -18.82 -28.11 14.24
N HIS A 357 -19.11 -27.44 13.12
CA HIS A 357 -20.42 -27.46 12.48
C HIS A 357 -20.37 -27.92 11.02
N ILE A 358 -21.40 -28.64 10.58
CA ILE A 358 -21.70 -28.95 9.19
C ILE A 358 -22.89 -28.11 8.78
N LEU A 359 -22.75 -27.34 7.71
CA LEU A 359 -23.83 -26.56 7.12
C LEU A 359 -24.27 -27.22 5.82
N VAL A 360 -25.59 -27.31 5.66
CA VAL A 360 -26.24 -28.02 4.55
C VAL A 360 -27.25 -27.09 3.91
N ARG A 361 -27.04 -26.78 2.64
CA ARG A 361 -28.03 -26.20 1.74
C ARG A 361 -28.78 -27.33 1.03
N GLY A 362 -30.09 -27.24 0.91
CA GLY A 362 -30.87 -28.24 0.18
C GLY A 362 -32.30 -27.78 -0.08
N ALA A 363 -33.01 -28.51 -0.94
CA ALA A 363 -34.42 -28.27 -1.17
C ALA A 363 -35.25 -29.03 -0.12
N ASN A 364 -36.18 -28.36 0.55
CA ASN A 364 -37.09 -29.00 1.49
C ASN A 364 -38.20 -29.79 0.74
N ARG A 365 -39.15 -30.38 1.49
CA ARG A 365 -40.30 -31.12 0.91
C ARG A 365 -41.24 -30.27 0.02
N PHE A 366 -41.12 -28.95 0.07
CA PHE A 366 -41.87 -27.98 -0.73
C PHE A 366 -41.04 -27.41 -1.89
N ASP A 367 -39.85 -27.98 -2.15
CA ASP A 367 -38.88 -27.51 -3.15
C ASP A 367 -38.33 -26.09 -2.88
N GLU A 368 -38.45 -25.61 -1.65
CA GLU A 368 -37.86 -24.34 -1.21
C GLU A 368 -36.42 -24.58 -0.76
N THR A 369 -35.51 -23.68 -1.12
CA THR A 369 -34.11 -23.77 -0.68
C THR A 369 -34.00 -23.42 0.80
N TRP A 370 -33.34 -24.28 1.57
CA TRP A 370 -33.24 -24.20 3.01
C TRP A 370 -31.80 -24.40 3.48
N LEU A 371 -31.48 -23.82 4.64
CA LEU A 371 -30.23 -24.03 5.36
C LEU A 371 -30.50 -24.83 6.64
N ALA A 372 -29.69 -25.85 6.87
CA ALA A 372 -29.64 -26.59 8.12
C ALA A 372 -28.20 -26.67 8.64
N ALA A 373 -28.04 -26.86 9.95
CA ALA A 373 -26.75 -27.01 10.60
C ALA A 373 -26.73 -28.26 11.47
N ALA A 374 -25.59 -28.91 11.61
CA ALA A 374 -25.41 -30.04 12.52
C ALA A 374 -24.05 -29.96 13.23
N CYS A 375 -23.99 -30.31 14.51
CA CYS A 375 -22.75 -30.22 15.28
C CYS A 375 -21.92 -31.52 15.21
N ILE A 376 -20.61 -31.38 15.09
CA ILE A 376 -19.61 -32.44 15.15
C ILE A 376 -19.13 -32.54 16.59
N LYS A 377 -19.63 -33.52 17.35
CA LYS A 377 -19.20 -33.68 18.75
C LYS A 377 -17.77 -34.22 18.87
N PRO A 378 -16.92 -33.62 19.73
CA PRO A 378 -15.67 -34.26 20.17
C PRO A 378 -15.97 -35.62 20.81
N GLY A 379 -15.24 -36.67 20.41
CA GLY A 379 -15.33 -38.01 21.03
C GLY A 379 -16.52 -38.90 20.63
N ALA A 380 -17.62 -38.37 20.10
CA ALA A 380 -18.73 -39.19 19.58
C ALA A 380 -18.42 -39.69 18.15
N THR A 381 -18.80 -40.92 17.78
CA THR A 381 -18.60 -41.41 16.40
C THR A 381 -19.52 -40.74 15.36
N GLY A 382 -20.39 -39.81 15.77
CA GLY A 382 -21.44 -39.24 14.92
C GLY A 382 -21.58 -37.73 14.99
N ILE A 383 -22.56 -37.25 14.23
CA ILE A 383 -22.99 -35.86 14.11
C ILE A 383 -24.35 -35.74 14.82
N GLU A 384 -24.61 -34.60 15.45
CA GLU A 384 -25.92 -34.36 16.06
C GLU A 384 -27.04 -34.31 15.01
N ALA A 385 -28.29 -34.45 15.45
CA ALA A 385 -29.43 -34.25 14.58
C ALA A 385 -29.36 -32.81 13.99
N PRO A 386 -29.53 -32.65 12.66
CA PRO A 386 -29.54 -31.33 12.06
C PRO A 386 -30.64 -30.44 12.64
N VAL A 387 -30.31 -29.18 12.87
CA VAL A 387 -31.24 -28.12 13.26
C VAL A 387 -31.58 -27.26 12.05
N ASP A 388 -32.84 -26.87 11.96
CA ASP A 388 -33.33 -25.93 10.95
C ASP A 388 -32.77 -24.53 11.24
N VAL A 389 -32.06 -23.95 10.28
CA VAL A 389 -31.57 -22.56 10.34
C VAL A 389 -32.58 -21.62 9.68
N GLY A 390 -33.09 -21.98 8.51
CA GLY A 390 -34.19 -21.28 7.84
C GLY A 390 -34.09 -21.25 6.32
N MET A 391 -35.10 -20.60 5.71
CA MET A 391 -35.24 -20.45 4.26
C MET A 391 -34.13 -19.60 3.65
N LEU A 392 -33.68 -20.00 2.47
CA LEU A 392 -32.86 -19.22 1.54
C LEU A 392 -33.74 -18.84 0.34
N PRO A 393 -34.16 -17.57 0.21
CA PRO A 393 -35.06 -17.12 -0.86
C PRO A 393 -34.55 -17.32 -2.30
N GLU A 394 -33.27 -17.65 -2.47
CA GLU A 394 -32.62 -17.84 -3.77
C GLU A 394 -31.95 -19.21 -3.80
N SER A 395 -32.03 -19.91 -4.93
CA SER A 395 -31.38 -21.21 -5.13
C SER A 395 -29.84 -21.12 -5.13
N GLY A 396 -29.32 -19.92 -5.41
CA GLY A 396 -27.90 -19.62 -5.54
C GLY A 396 -27.34 -19.98 -6.91
N ALA A 397 -26.20 -19.38 -7.24
CA ALA A 397 -25.62 -19.51 -8.56
C ALA A 397 -25.37 -20.98 -8.94
N ASN A 398 -25.98 -21.43 -10.05
CA ASN A 398 -25.70 -22.71 -10.70
C ASN A 398 -24.38 -22.70 -11.48
N ARG A 399 -23.43 -21.87 -11.07
CA ARG A 399 -22.10 -21.83 -11.65
C ARG A 399 -21.21 -22.82 -10.92
N PRO A 400 -20.30 -23.51 -11.62
CA PRO A 400 -19.29 -24.31 -10.95
C PRO A 400 -18.50 -23.37 -10.02
N PRO A 401 -18.32 -23.73 -8.75
CA PRO A 401 -17.57 -22.90 -7.82
C PRO A 401 -16.16 -22.74 -8.37
N THR A 402 -15.71 -21.50 -8.47
CA THR A 402 -14.28 -21.23 -8.70
C THR A 402 -13.57 -21.24 -7.35
N GLU A 403 -12.25 -21.32 -7.38
CA GLU A 403 -11.45 -21.42 -6.16
C GLU A 403 -11.65 -20.22 -5.22
N THR A 404 -11.83 -19.02 -5.79
CA THR A 404 -12.11 -17.77 -5.06
C THR A 404 -13.59 -17.52 -4.81
N ASP A 405 -14.47 -18.35 -5.38
CA ASP A 405 -15.92 -18.14 -5.41
C ASP A 405 -16.65 -19.33 -4.76
N LEU A 406 -16.28 -19.65 -3.51
CA LEU A 406 -16.95 -20.71 -2.77
C LEU A 406 -18.43 -20.36 -2.47
N PRO A 407 -19.35 -21.32 -2.58
CA PRO A 407 -20.78 -21.10 -2.35
C PRO A 407 -21.10 -20.82 -0.89
N MET A 408 -20.27 -21.33 0.02
CA MET A 408 -20.33 -21.04 1.44
C MET A 408 -18.94 -20.72 1.98
N VAL A 409 -18.85 -19.65 2.76
CA VAL A 409 -17.65 -19.25 3.50
C VAL A 409 -18.04 -18.85 4.92
N GLY A 410 -17.10 -18.90 5.85
CA GLY A 410 -17.35 -18.51 7.23
C GLY A 410 -16.23 -17.69 7.83
N CYS A 411 -16.56 -16.95 8.87
CA CYS A 411 -15.60 -16.31 9.78
C CYS A 411 -16.04 -16.55 11.23
N ARG A 412 -15.09 -16.51 12.17
CA ARG A 412 -15.42 -16.60 13.60
C ARG A 412 -14.67 -15.60 14.44
N THR A 413 -15.26 -15.30 15.58
CA THR A 413 -14.61 -14.71 16.75
C THR A 413 -14.73 -15.68 17.93
N ASP A 414 -14.27 -15.25 19.10
CA ASP A 414 -14.54 -15.93 20.37
C ASP A 414 -16.03 -15.85 20.79
N LYS A 415 -16.82 -14.97 20.18
CA LYS A 415 -18.24 -14.73 20.52
C LYS A 415 -19.24 -15.24 19.50
N THR A 416 -18.84 -15.40 18.24
CA THR A 416 -19.76 -15.77 17.15
C THR A 416 -19.07 -16.60 16.09
N LYS A 417 -19.84 -17.46 15.43
CA LYS A 417 -19.51 -18.01 14.11
C LYS A 417 -20.48 -17.40 13.12
N VAL A 418 -20.03 -17.06 11.93
CA VAL A 418 -20.89 -16.56 10.85
C VAL A 418 -20.62 -17.36 9.61
N VAL A 419 -21.68 -17.79 8.94
CA VAL A 419 -21.62 -18.44 7.64
C VAL A 419 -22.37 -17.59 6.63
N ARG A 420 -21.70 -17.30 5.52
CA ARG A 420 -22.28 -16.70 4.33
C ARG A 420 -22.63 -17.80 3.35
N VAL A 421 -23.86 -17.82 2.88
CA VAL A 421 -24.35 -18.63 1.77
C VAL A 421 -24.61 -17.72 0.59
N ARG A 422 -24.00 -18.00 -0.56
CA ARG A 422 -24.16 -17.20 -1.77
C ARG A 422 -25.46 -17.51 -2.49
N GLY A 423 -26.24 -16.47 -2.75
CA GLY A 423 -27.41 -16.49 -3.64
C GLY A 423 -27.04 -16.11 -5.08
N ASP A 424 -28.06 -15.78 -5.87
CA ASP A 424 -27.90 -15.33 -7.25
C ASP A 424 -27.65 -13.81 -7.30
N SER A 425 -28.43 -13.07 -6.50
CA SER A 425 -28.39 -11.60 -6.44
C SER A 425 -27.95 -11.10 -5.08
N HIS A 426 -28.18 -11.88 -4.01
CA HIS A 426 -27.80 -11.50 -2.65
C HIS A 426 -27.09 -12.66 -1.94
N ASP A 427 -26.23 -12.32 -0.99
CA ASP A 427 -25.70 -13.30 -0.04
C ASP A 427 -26.61 -13.37 1.19
N PHE A 428 -26.52 -14.46 1.94
CA PHE A 428 -27.30 -14.70 3.15
C PHE A 428 -26.36 -15.09 4.29
N LEU A 429 -26.45 -14.37 5.41
CA LEU A 429 -25.59 -14.56 6.58
C LEU A 429 -26.38 -15.17 7.73
N SER A 430 -25.89 -16.25 8.30
CA SER A 430 -26.44 -16.85 9.54
C SER A 430 -25.40 -16.78 10.65
N PHE A 431 -25.84 -16.44 11.86
CA PHE A 431 -24.98 -16.22 13.02
C PHE A 431 -25.23 -17.32 14.05
N PHE A 432 -24.16 -17.94 14.54
CA PHE A 432 -24.21 -18.81 15.70
C PHE A 432 -23.91 -18.01 16.97
N VAL A 433 -24.97 -17.67 17.70
CA VAL A 433 -24.91 -16.86 18.93
C VAL A 433 -25.78 -17.51 20.00
N ALA A 434 -25.32 -17.52 21.25
CA ALA A 434 -26.01 -18.17 22.37
C ALA A 434 -26.44 -19.62 22.03
N ASP A 435 -25.50 -20.40 21.49
CA ASP A 435 -25.64 -21.80 21.10
C ASP A 435 -26.76 -22.10 20.08
N LYS A 436 -27.16 -21.10 19.29
CA LYS A 436 -28.20 -21.22 18.28
C LYS A 436 -27.83 -20.48 17.00
N TRP A 437 -28.21 -21.08 15.87
CA TRP A 437 -28.17 -20.40 14.58
C TRP A 437 -29.35 -19.46 14.44
N THR A 438 -29.10 -18.25 13.97
CA THR A 438 -30.15 -17.30 13.59
C THR A 438 -30.67 -17.61 12.20
N LYS A 439 -31.88 -17.11 11.89
CA LYS A 439 -32.39 -17.14 10.52
C LYS A 439 -31.43 -16.39 9.57
N PRO A 440 -31.37 -16.76 8.29
CA PRO A 440 -30.52 -16.08 7.33
C PRO A 440 -30.91 -14.60 7.16
N VAL A 441 -29.93 -13.72 7.29
CA VAL A 441 -30.04 -12.27 7.06
C VAL A 441 -29.55 -11.95 5.66
N LYS A 442 -30.38 -11.27 4.89
CA LYS A 442 -30.12 -10.93 3.48
C LYS A 442 -29.18 -9.72 3.37
N THR A 443 -28.17 -9.81 2.49
CA THR A 443 -27.28 -8.70 2.13
C THR A 443 -27.87 -7.85 1.01
N SER A 444 -27.26 -6.70 0.71
CA SER A 444 -27.72 -5.83 -0.39
C SER A 444 -27.34 -6.36 -1.77
N ARG A 445 -26.26 -7.13 -1.87
CA ARG A 445 -25.84 -7.87 -3.08
C ARG A 445 -24.83 -8.98 -2.76
N THR A 446 -24.50 -9.83 -3.74
CA THR A 446 -23.50 -10.90 -3.60
C THR A 446 -22.05 -10.36 -3.54
N GLY A 447 -21.14 -11.18 -3.01
CA GLY A 447 -19.70 -11.00 -3.15
C GLY A 447 -19.00 -10.33 -1.97
N GLY A 448 -17.72 -10.01 -2.18
CA GLY A 448 -16.83 -9.39 -1.20
C GLY A 448 -16.17 -10.34 -0.20
N ASP A 449 -15.26 -9.79 0.58
CA ASP A 449 -14.52 -10.49 1.61
C ASP A 449 -15.29 -10.48 2.92
N LEU A 450 -15.51 -11.67 3.48
CA LEU A 450 -16.21 -11.85 4.75
C LEU A 450 -15.22 -11.76 5.92
N SER A 451 -15.51 -10.88 6.86
CA SER A 451 -14.79 -10.77 8.13
C SER A 451 -15.78 -10.68 9.31
N CYS A 452 -15.33 -11.07 10.50
CA CYS A 452 -16.14 -11.10 11.71
C CYS A 452 -15.52 -10.22 12.80
N ARG A 453 -16.36 -9.55 13.58
CA ARG A 453 -15.95 -8.77 14.76
C ARG A 453 -17.02 -8.85 15.84
N ARG A 454 -16.65 -9.31 17.04
CA ARG A 454 -17.60 -9.55 18.14
C ARG A 454 -18.77 -10.43 17.66
N VAL A 455 -19.98 -9.88 17.56
CA VAL A 455 -21.21 -10.55 17.08
C VAL A 455 -21.68 -10.01 15.72
N GLU A 456 -20.82 -9.26 15.04
CA GLU A 456 -21.11 -8.61 13.76
C GLU A 456 -20.26 -9.24 12.66
N ALA A 457 -20.77 -9.17 11.43
CA ALA A 457 -20.07 -9.57 10.22
C ALA A 457 -19.95 -8.40 9.26
N TYR A 458 -18.91 -8.40 8.46
CA TYR A 458 -18.64 -7.37 7.47
C TYR A 458 -18.36 -8.02 6.13
N LEU A 459 -19.02 -7.53 5.09
CA LEU A 459 -18.68 -7.82 3.69
C LEU A 459 -18.07 -6.58 3.09
N THR A 460 -16.81 -6.67 2.67
CA THR A 460 -16.06 -5.55 2.08
C THR A 460 -15.73 -5.88 0.64
N ARG A 461 -16.01 -4.97 -0.30
CA ARG A 461 -15.72 -5.17 -1.73
C ARG A 461 -15.45 -3.88 -2.47
N PHE A 462 -14.73 -4.03 -3.57
CA PHE A 462 -14.47 -3.00 -4.54
C PHE A 462 -15.40 -3.24 -5.73
N ASP A 463 -16.36 -2.35 -5.92
CA ASP A 463 -17.36 -2.44 -6.98
C ASP A 463 -16.94 -1.54 -8.14
N SER A 464 -16.69 -2.17 -9.28
CA SER A 464 -16.40 -1.48 -10.54
C SER A 464 -17.51 -1.81 -11.52
N PRO A 465 -18.49 -0.89 -11.74
CA PRO A 465 -19.56 -1.14 -12.69
C PRO A 465 -19.02 -1.42 -14.09
N ALA A 466 -19.68 -2.31 -14.84
CA ALA A 466 -19.22 -2.67 -16.18
C ALA A 466 -19.13 -1.42 -17.09
N GLY A 467 -17.94 -1.16 -17.63
CA GLY A 467 -17.68 -0.01 -18.50
C GLY A 467 -17.45 1.32 -17.77
N ALA A 468 -17.54 1.34 -16.44
CA ALA A 468 -17.17 2.50 -15.64
C ALA A 468 -15.65 2.62 -15.50
N GLY A 469 -15.16 3.85 -15.36
CA GLY A 469 -13.77 4.11 -15.03
C GLY A 469 -13.45 3.80 -13.57
N MET A 470 -12.17 3.96 -13.23
CA MET A 470 -11.66 3.71 -11.88
C MET A 470 -12.22 4.70 -10.84
N LEU A 471 -12.55 5.93 -11.26
CA LEU A 471 -13.05 6.98 -10.36
C LEU A 471 -14.52 6.79 -9.99
N GLU A 472 -15.30 6.21 -10.90
CA GLU A 472 -16.71 5.86 -10.73
C GLU A 472 -16.93 4.55 -9.97
N SER A 473 -15.84 3.82 -9.70
CA SER A 473 -15.86 2.63 -8.88
C SER A 473 -15.98 3.00 -7.40
N SER A 474 -16.45 2.08 -6.56
CA SER A 474 -16.72 2.35 -5.15
C SER A 474 -16.22 1.25 -4.22
N ILE A 475 -15.90 1.66 -2.99
CA ILE A 475 -15.65 0.75 -1.88
C ILE A 475 -16.97 0.60 -1.14
N VAL A 476 -17.45 -0.63 -1.02
CA VAL A 476 -18.70 -0.91 -0.33
C VAL A 476 -18.50 -1.87 0.82
N VAL A 477 -19.12 -1.49 1.94
CA VAL A 477 -19.07 -2.21 3.20
C VAL A 477 -20.49 -2.49 3.65
N GLU A 478 -20.81 -3.76 3.85
CA GLU A 478 -22.05 -4.16 4.49
C GLU A 478 -21.76 -4.64 5.90
N LYS A 479 -22.29 -3.92 6.89
CA LYS A 479 -22.23 -4.30 8.31
C LYS A 479 -23.49 -5.08 8.66
N CYS A 480 -23.34 -6.35 9.02
CA CYS A 480 -24.43 -7.25 9.32
C CYS A 480 -24.41 -7.70 10.79
N SER A 481 -25.61 -7.82 11.35
CA SER A 481 -25.90 -8.37 12.67
C SER A 481 -26.90 -9.53 12.51
N PRO A 482 -27.20 -10.28 13.58
CA PRO A 482 -28.26 -11.29 13.55
C PRO A 482 -29.65 -10.77 13.14
N ALA A 483 -29.88 -9.44 13.19
CA ALA A 483 -31.16 -8.82 12.87
C ALA A 483 -31.24 -8.28 11.44
N ALA A 484 -30.17 -7.62 10.95
CA ALA A 484 -30.18 -6.90 9.68
C ALA A 484 -28.75 -6.58 9.18
N CYS A 485 -28.67 -6.21 7.90
CA CYS A 485 -27.48 -5.64 7.26
C CYS A 485 -27.67 -4.15 6.94
N GLN A 486 -26.61 -3.37 7.08
CA GLN A 486 -26.55 -1.95 6.69
C GLN A 486 -25.40 -1.76 5.69
N THR A 487 -25.69 -1.10 4.58
CA THR A 487 -24.71 -0.80 3.52
C THR A 487 -24.19 0.61 3.64
N SER A 488 -22.87 0.77 3.49
CA SER A 488 -22.19 2.04 3.31
C SER A 488 -21.31 1.98 2.07
N GLU A 489 -21.21 3.09 1.35
CA GLU A 489 -20.50 3.19 0.08
C GLU A 489 -19.68 4.48 0.05
N LEU A 490 -18.50 4.40 -0.58
CA LEU A 490 -17.63 5.54 -0.85
C LEU A 490 -17.06 5.40 -2.24
N THR A 491 -17.27 6.40 -3.10
CA THR A 491 -16.68 6.39 -4.45
C THR A 491 -15.18 6.72 -4.40
N ILE A 492 -14.43 6.23 -5.38
CA ILE A 492 -12.99 6.57 -5.51
C ILE A 492 -12.80 8.05 -5.78
N GLU A 493 -13.67 8.69 -6.57
CA GLU A 493 -13.65 10.13 -6.77
C GLU A 493 -13.79 10.91 -5.45
N GLU A 494 -14.76 10.56 -4.60
CA GLU A 494 -14.93 11.19 -3.29
C GLU A 494 -13.72 10.96 -2.38
N MET A 495 -13.15 9.75 -2.39
CA MET A 495 -11.97 9.40 -1.60
C MET A 495 -10.75 10.24 -1.98
N PHE A 496 -10.56 10.54 -3.27
CA PHE A 496 -9.39 11.27 -3.80
C PHE A 496 -9.71 12.72 -4.18
N LYS A 497 -10.80 13.28 -3.66
CA LYS A 497 -11.18 14.66 -3.94
C LYS A 497 -10.05 15.62 -3.55
N GLY A 498 -9.54 16.37 -4.54
CA GLY A 498 -8.42 17.30 -4.37
C GLY A 498 -7.03 16.68 -4.53
N THR A 499 -6.94 15.35 -4.64
CA THR A 499 -5.69 14.58 -4.84
C THR A 499 -5.86 13.51 -5.93
N LEU A 500 -6.68 13.77 -6.96
CA LEU A 500 -6.97 12.82 -8.05
C LEU A 500 -5.71 12.33 -8.77
N GLY A 501 -4.62 13.11 -8.79
CA GLY A 501 -3.32 12.67 -9.32
C GLY A 501 -2.68 11.52 -8.54
N LEU A 502 -3.20 11.16 -7.36
CA LEU A 502 -2.81 10.00 -6.56
C LEU A 502 -3.82 8.86 -6.58
N ALA A 503 -4.92 9.02 -7.33
CA ALA A 503 -5.88 7.96 -7.48
C ALA A 503 -5.20 6.71 -8.07
N PRO A 504 -5.57 5.51 -7.62
CA PRO A 504 -4.97 4.28 -8.11
C PRO A 504 -5.31 4.05 -9.58
N ALA A 505 -4.37 3.46 -10.34
CA ALA A 505 -4.59 3.07 -11.73
C ALA A 505 -5.35 1.73 -11.87
N SER A 506 -5.38 0.94 -10.79
CA SER A 506 -6.06 -0.36 -10.70
C SER A 506 -6.83 -0.48 -9.39
N ALA A 507 -7.67 -1.51 -9.24
CA ALA A 507 -8.42 -1.74 -8.01
C ALA A 507 -7.50 -1.73 -6.78
N PRO A 508 -7.76 -0.88 -5.77
CA PRO A 508 -6.96 -0.88 -4.56
C PRO A 508 -7.18 -2.18 -3.77
N LEU A 509 -6.21 -2.54 -2.95
CA LEU A 509 -6.38 -3.60 -1.97
C LEU A 509 -7.20 -3.04 -0.81
N ILE A 510 -8.26 -3.74 -0.45
CA ILE A 510 -9.16 -3.33 0.62
C ILE A 510 -9.30 -4.43 1.66
N ALA A 511 -9.39 -4.04 2.93
CA ALA A 511 -9.56 -4.94 4.05
C ALA A 511 -10.33 -4.27 5.18
N GLN A 512 -10.92 -5.07 6.05
CA GLN A 512 -11.54 -4.61 7.29
C GLN A 512 -10.65 -4.97 8.48
N ILE A 513 -10.43 -4.01 9.38
CA ILE A 513 -9.72 -4.20 10.65
C ILE A 513 -10.46 -3.41 11.73
N GLU A 514 -10.94 -4.07 12.78
CA GLU A 514 -11.65 -3.44 13.90
C GLU A 514 -12.78 -2.47 13.49
N GLY A 515 -13.50 -2.81 12.41
CA GLY A 515 -14.60 -1.99 11.86
C GLY A 515 -14.14 -0.74 11.10
N LYS A 516 -12.83 -0.58 10.87
CA LYS A 516 -12.26 0.40 9.92
C LYS A 516 -11.95 -0.29 8.61
N ILE A 517 -11.88 0.49 7.54
CA ILE A 517 -11.46 0.04 6.22
C ILE A 517 -10.01 0.46 6.00
N LEU A 518 -9.16 -0.53 5.77
CA LEU A 518 -7.81 -0.37 5.29
C LEU A 518 -7.87 -0.37 3.77
N VAL A 519 -7.39 0.70 3.14
CA VAL A 519 -7.20 0.77 1.69
C VAL A 519 -5.71 0.93 1.43
N VAL A 520 -5.14 0.07 0.59
CA VAL A 520 -3.74 0.11 0.18
C VAL A 520 -3.68 0.21 -1.34
N TRP A 521 -2.88 1.13 -1.86
CA TRP A 521 -2.76 1.33 -3.31
C TRP A 521 -1.41 1.89 -3.73
N THR A 522 -1.05 1.68 -4.99
CA THR A 522 0.07 2.34 -5.65
C THR A 522 -0.40 3.69 -6.22
N ALA A 523 0.19 4.78 -5.74
CA ALA A 523 -0.26 6.13 -6.07
C ALA A 523 0.48 6.68 -7.29
N ALA A 524 -0.12 6.56 -8.47
CA ALA A 524 0.49 6.93 -9.76
C ALA A 524 1.91 6.32 -9.94
N GLU A 525 2.72 6.88 -10.83
CA GLU A 525 4.07 6.34 -11.11
C GLU A 525 5.09 6.66 -10.02
N ARG A 526 4.86 7.70 -9.20
CA ARG A 526 5.86 8.21 -8.26
C ARG A 526 5.34 8.52 -6.86
N GLY A 527 4.06 8.29 -6.57
CA GLY A 527 3.48 8.57 -5.25
C GLY A 527 3.79 7.51 -4.19
N GLY A 528 4.42 6.39 -4.57
CA GLY A 528 4.73 5.27 -3.69
C GLY A 528 3.54 4.38 -3.39
N LEU A 529 3.76 3.37 -2.56
CA LEU A 529 2.69 2.58 -1.97
C LEU A 529 2.11 3.33 -0.77
N ARG A 530 0.79 3.48 -0.72
CA ARG A 530 0.10 4.28 0.29
C ARG A 530 -0.99 3.48 0.99
N LEU A 531 -1.38 3.94 2.17
CA LEU A 531 -2.59 3.47 2.83
C LEU A 531 -3.44 4.58 3.43
N ARG A 532 -4.70 4.24 3.68
CA ARG A 532 -5.60 4.92 4.61
C ARG A 532 -6.30 3.88 5.48
N LEU A 533 -6.54 4.22 6.75
CA LEU A 533 -7.27 3.38 7.69
C LEU A 533 -8.26 4.23 8.48
N ALA A 534 -9.55 4.06 8.20
CA ALA A 534 -10.62 4.76 8.92
C ALA A 534 -11.97 4.07 8.73
N PRO A 535 -12.97 4.38 9.57
CA PRO A 535 -14.38 4.12 9.23
C PRO A 535 -14.71 4.67 7.84
N ILE A 536 -15.58 3.99 7.10
CA ILE A 536 -15.87 4.33 5.68
C ILE A 536 -16.35 5.77 5.49
N ASP A 537 -17.14 6.31 6.43
CA ASP A 537 -17.65 7.68 6.44
C ASP A 537 -16.58 8.75 6.75
N ALA A 538 -15.46 8.34 7.34
CA ALA A 538 -14.31 9.19 7.63
C ALA A 538 -13.14 9.00 6.65
N LEU A 539 -13.18 7.97 5.80
CA LEU A 539 -12.05 7.53 4.98
C LEU A 539 -11.60 8.60 3.95
N ALA A 540 -12.55 9.32 3.34
CA ALA A 540 -12.24 10.40 2.40
C ALA A 540 -11.49 11.59 3.05
N LYS A 541 -11.71 11.82 4.35
CA LYS A 541 -11.08 12.92 5.11
C LYS A 541 -9.81 12.48 5.84
N THR A 542 -9.52 11.19 5.84
CA THR A 542 -8.37 10.63 6.55
C THR A 542 -7.12 10.84 5.70
N PRO A 543 -6.07 11.49 6.25
CA PRO A 543 -4.80 11.62 5.54
C PRO A 543 -4.25 10.25 5.15
N ASP A 544 -3.63 10.16 3.98
CA ASP A 544 -2.90 8.96 3.62
C ASP A 544 -1.54 8.88 4.32
N THR A 545 -1.00 7.68 4.37
CA THR A 545 0.35 7.43 4.87
C THR A 545 1.14 6.73 3.76
N VAL A 546 2.32 7.27 3.44
CA VAL A 546 3.22 6.62 2.49
C VAL A 546 3.91 5.45 3.20
N LEU A 547 3.62 4.24 2.74
CA LEU A 547 4.17 3.00 3.28
C LEU A 547 5.58 2.75 2.76
N PHE A 548 5.73 2.86 1.44
CA PHE A 548 6.90 2.37 0.72
C PHE A 548 7.20 3.29 -0.45
N ASP A 549 8.44 3.74 -0.58
CA ASP A 549 8.96 4.39 -1.77
C ASP A 549 9.65 3.34 -2.64
N ASP A 550 8.90 2.85 -3.61
CA ASP A 550 9.28 1.79 -4.53
C ASP A 550 10.27 2.24 -5.60
N LEU A 551 10.60 3.52 -5.65
CA LEU A 551 11.61 4.05 -6.56
C LEU A 551 12.96 4.27 -5.88
N VAL A 552 13.10 4.03 -4.58
CA VAL A 552 14.39 4.26 -3.90
C VAL A 552 15.15 2.95 -3.71
N GLN A 553 16.35 2.91 -4.28
CA GLN A 553 17.32 1.83 -4.09
C GLN A 553 18.74 2.38 -4.02
N GLU A 554 19.49 1.94 -3.02
CA GLU A 554 20.89 2.29 -2.75
C GLU A 554 21.11 3.80 -2.64
N GLY A 555 20.16 4.48 -1.97
CA GLY A 555 20.18 5.94 -1.82
C GLY A 555 20.15 6.70 -3.15
N LYS A 556 19.45 6.14 -4.15
CA LYS A 556 19.19 6.74 -5.46
C LYS A 556 17.75 6.49 -5.86
N VAL A 557 17.17 7.46 -6.56
CA VAL A 557 15.86 7.32 -7.19
C VAL A 557 16.02 6.59 -8.53
N GLN A 558 15.22 5.55 -8.70
CA GLN A 558 15.19 4.65 -9.85
C GLN A 558 14.05 5.03 -10.78
N LYS A 559 14.11 4.55 -12.02
CA LYS A 559 13.06 4.77 -13.02
C LYS A 559 11.92 3.76 -12.96
N THR A 560 12.15 2.62 -12.31
CA THR A 560 11.22 1.49 -12.27
C THR A 560 10.95 1.11 -10.83
N SER A 561 9.70 0.74 -10.55
CA SER A 561 9.28 0.22 -9.25
C SER A 561 10.08 -1.02 -8.85
N SER A 562 10.50 -1.09 -7.59
CA SER A 562 11.05 -2.29 -6.98
C SER A 562 9.97 -3.29 -6.51
N ILE A 563 8.70 -2.88 -6.51
CA ILE A 563 7.55 -3.72 -6.16
C ILE A 563 7.08 -4.44 -7.43
N ALA A 564 7.05 -5.76 -7.38
CA ALA A 564 6.46 -6.58 -8.44
C ALA A 564 4.96 -6.76 -8.20
N GLU A 565 4.57 -7.13 -6.98
CA GLU A 565 3.19 -7.42 -6.60
C GLU A 565 2.95 -7.09 -5.13
N VAL A 566 1.70 -6.81 -4.78
CA VAL A 566 1.23 -6.62 -3.41
C VAL A 566 -0.04 -7.43 -3.15
N ARG A 567 -0.19 -7.96 -1.95
CA ARG A 567 -1.40 -8.66 -1.51
C ARG A 567 -1.70 -8.35 -0.05
N LEU A 568 -2.97 -8.06 0.25
CA LEU A 568 -3.40 -7.70 1.60
C LEU A 568 -4.18 -8.86 2.21
N LEU A 569 -3.75 -9.30 3.39
CA LEU A 569 -4.36 -10.40 4.13
C LEU A 569 -4.87 -9.88 5.48
N ALA A 570 -6.19 -9.83 5.65
CA ALA A 570 -6.81 -9.23 6.83
C ALA A 570 -7.23 -10.25 7.88
N ARG A 571 -7.19 -9.85 9.14
CA ARG A 571 -7.75 -10.52 10.31
C ARG A 571 -8.52 -9.50 11.13
N ALA A 572 -9.27 -9.94 12.14
CA ALA A 572 -10.17 -9.06 12.89
C ALA A 572 -9.46 -7.83 13.50
N SER A 573 -8.23 -8.01 13.99
CA SER A 573 -7.46 -6.98 14.72
C SER A 573 -6.21 -6.44 14.01
N PHE A 574 -5.83 -7.05 12.88
CA PHE A 574 -4.65 -6.63 12.12
C PHE A 574 -4.77 -7.03 10.65
N ALA A 575 -3.89 -6.51 9.81
CA ALA A 575 -3.65 -7.03 8.47
C ALA A 575 -2.15 -7.24 8.21
N VAL A 576 -1.87 -8.09 7.24
CA VAL A 576 -0.53 -8.30 6.70
C VAL A 576 -0.52 -7.91 5.24
N LEU A 577 0.32 -6.94 4.90
CA LEU A 577 0.61 -6.56 3.53
C LEU A 577 1.84 -7.33 3.06
N LEU A 578 1.64 -8.27 2.16
CA LEU A 578 2.69 -8.97 1.46
C LEU A 578 3.21 -8.10 0.31
N ILE A 579 4.53 -7.94 0.24
CA ILE A 579 5.21 -7.20 -0.83
C ILE A 579 6.22 -8.13 -1.49
N ARG A 580 6.00 -8.40 -2.77
CA ARG A 580 6.93 -9.13 -3.62
C ARG A 580 7.88 -8.15 -4.29
N THR A 581 9.18 -8.36 -4.11
CA THR A 581 10.24 -7.53 -4.69
C THR A 581 11.33 -8.40 -5.33
N SER A 582 12.35 -7.78 -5.91
CA SER A 582 13.57 -8.48 -6.36
C SER A 582 14.36 -9.12 -5.22
N GLN A 583 14.14 -8.72 -3.96
CA GLN A 583 14.81 -9.28 -2.78
C GLN A 583 14.05 -10.45 -2.13
N GLY A 584 12.84 -10.77 -2.65
CA GLY A 584 11.99 -11.83 -2.14
C GLY A 584 10.63 -11.31 -1.65
N LEU A 585 9.97 -12.15 -0.85
CA LEU A 585 8.65 -11.90 -0.28
C LEU A 585 8.80 -11.34 1.13
N HIS A 586 8.41 -10.09 1.34
CA HIS A 586 8.39 -9.46 2.65
C HIS A 586 6.95 -9.25 3.12
N ALA A 587 6.80 -9.03 4.43
CA ALA A 587 5.50 -8.82 5.02
C ALA A 587 5.52 -7.67 6.03
N LEU A 588 4.49 -6.84 5.97
CA LEU A 588 4.26 -5.71 6.86
C LEU A 588 3.03 -5.97 7.69
N HIS A 589 3.19 -5.95 9.00
CA HIS A 589 2.08 -5.94 9.94
C HIS A 589 1.48 -4.54 10.02
N ILE A 590 0.16 -4.43 9.90
CA ILE A 590 -0.62 -3.20 10.06
C ILE A 590 -1.64 -3.47 11.17
N ASP A 591 -1.54 -2.75 12.29
CA ASP A 591 -2.51 -2.90 13.38
C ASP A 591 -3.78 -2.06 13.18
N ALA A 592 -4.73 -2.18 14.10
CA ALA A 592 -5.99 -1.43 14.10
C ALA A 592 -5.83 0.10 14.22
N GLU A 593 -4.65 0.58 14.63
CA GLU A 593 -4.29 2.01 14.66
C GLU A 593 -3.58 2.47 13.39
N GLY A 594 -3.27 1.56 12.47
CA GLY A 594 -2.55 1.86 11.24
C GLY A 594 -1.04 1.94 11.43
N ARG A 595 -0.50 1.50 12.59
CA ARG A 595 0.94 1.45 12.79
C ARG A 595 1.50 0.27 12.01
N MET A 596 2.53 0.55 11.21
CA MET A 596 3.20 -0.46 10.41
C MET A 596 4.49 -0.95 11.06
N GLN A 597 4.78 -2.24 10.86
CA GLN A 597 6.06 -2.82 11.23
C GLN A 597 6.42 -3.95 10.27
N LEU A 598 7.69 -4.01 9.84
CA LEU A 598 8.21 -5.17 9.12
C LEU A 598 8.15 -6.40 10.03
N LEU A 599 7.54 -7.47 9.52
CA LEU A 599 7.43 -8.71 10.27
C LEU A 599 8.78 -9.41 10.38
N LYS A 600 9.10 -9.86 11.60
CA LYS A 600 10.22 -10.77 11.81
C LYS A 600 9.79 -12.17 11.37
N VAL A 601 10.62 -12.81 10.55
CA VAL A 601 10.42 -14.20 10.12
C VAL A 601 11.23 -15.12 11.03
N GLU A 602 10.54 -16.00 11.74
CA GLU A 602 11.14 -17.10 12.50
C GLU A 602 10.92 -18.41 11.76
N SER A 603 11.91 -19.29 11.79
CA SER A 603 11.93 -20.56 11.07
C SER A 603 12.30 -21.71 11.97
#